data_AF-A0A927SZ47-F1
#
_entry.id   AF-A0A927SZ47-F1
#
_cell.length_a   1.000
_cell.length_b   1.000
_cell.length_c   1.000
_cell.angle_alpha   90.00
_cell.angle_beta   90.00
_cell.angle_gamma   90.00
#
_symmetry.space_group_name_H-M   'P 1'
#
loop_
_entity.id
_entity.type
_entity.pdbx_description
1 polymer ?
#
loop_
_entity_poly.entity_id
_entity_poly.type
_entity_poly.pdbx_seq_one_letter_code
_entity_poly.pdbx_strand_id
1 'polypeptide(L)'
;MEQKSLKVLDTNKTFFSKITTNITKLLIPTKVSFNNIIITIKRNSVIKNYYNYTVENNEEKKEILLKKYEDAYVLYLESIDKYILDSLYKKVKNNTASNFEKTALSKYYTIVSLKEKQYLEYKYKKQEYLLNIDYESLSSQKKENALEKYNDFYVSKMDMLNKGLLKNYSVQLSGNKNEEIAKVYQKIFSTLETYASDILPVKIKLNKTNDMVNVIKRYEEYESASVGKLNEIDKIKQKMTLINLSRLLFTHSLPPIVAEQCYKEIIKQNNLIMLNATNKNKEKTAYNMLIELIENYNYELLSTKIYWDKPEEREEYKIFQEEYRNLKNIISTEREKEKEILFLKSYIKYLRKNNIKSEELISKFKQKLTEFGVIKTIKNSYKSEGAYVKKEWKFQK
;
A
#
# COMPACT_ATOMS: atom_id res chain seq x y z
N MET A 1 -20.12 45.27 17.58
CA MET A 1 -18.78 44.66 17.69
C MET A 1 -18.88 43.23 17.19
N GLU A 2 -18.10 42.91 16.15
CA GLU A 2 -18.30 41.79 15.24
C GLU A 2 -17.96 40.42 15.84
N GLN A 3 -18.80 39.45 15.47
CA GLN A 3 -18.58 38.02 15.69
C GLN A 3 -17.39 37.55 14.86
N LYS A 4 -16.33 37.07 15.52
CA LYS A 4 -15.21 36.38 14.85
C LYS A 4 -15.67 34.99 14.42
N SER A 5 -15.99 34.85 13.14
CA SER A 5 -16.18 33.57 12.47
C SER A 5 -14.89 32.73 12.57
N LEU A 6 -15.04 31.43 12.88
CA LEU A 6 -14.00 30.44 12.73
C LEU A 6 -13.52 30.47 11.27
N LYS A 7 -12.29 30.94 11.05
CA LYS A 7 -11.60 30.77 9.76
C LYS A 7 -11.48 29.28 9.49
N VAL A 8 -12.28 28.79 8.55
CA VAL A 8 -12.00 27.56 7.82
C VAL A 8 -10.61 27.76 7.20
N LEU A 9 -9.61 27.07 7.73
CA LEU A 9 -8.30 27.01 7.10
C LEU A 9 -8.51 26.33 5.74
N ASP A 10 -8.21 27.06 4.66
CA ASP A 10 -8.08 26.50 3.32
C ASP A 10 -7.04 25.36 3.37
N THR A 11 -7.51 24.13 3.50
CA THR A 11 -6.70 22.91 3.43
C THR A 11 -5.94 22.83 2.11
N ASN A 12 -6.41 23.51 1.06
CA ASN A 12 -5.84 23.57 -0.29
C ASN A 12 -4.40 24.10 -0.37
N LYS A 13 -3.88 24.81 0.64
CA LYS A 13 -2.50 25.34 0.62
C LYS A 13 -1.44 24.38 1.19
N THR A 14 -1.84 23.31 1.85
CA THR A 14 -0.91 22.32 2.44
C THR A 14 -0.59 21.15 1.49
N PHE A 15 -1.33 21.01 0.38
CA PHE A 15 -1.30 19.86 -0.55
C PHE A 15 0.03 19.65 -1.31
N PHE A 16 0.86 20.66 -1.51
CA PHE A 16 2.00 20.56 -2.44
C PHE A 16 3.38 20.76 -1.83
N SER A 17 3.49 21.08 -0.54
CA SER A 17 4.79 21.36 0.09
C SER A 17 5.59 20.10 0.46
N LYS A 18 5.00 18.90 0.30
CA LYS A 18 5.62 17.61 0.67
C LYS A 18 6.13 16.79 -0.52
N ILE A 19 6.22 17.35 -1.72
CA ILE A 19 6.87 16.66 -2.83
C ILE A 19 8.40 16.73 -2.60
N THR A 20 8.97 15.58 -2.24
CA THR A 20 10.41 15.22 -2.30
C THR A 20 11.41 15.95 -1.38
N THR A 21 11.68 15.36 -0.22
CA THR A 21 12.89 15.66 0.60
C THR A 21 13.95 14.56 0.61
N ASN A 22 13.68 13.36 0.09
CA ASN A 22 14.59 12.22 0.30
C ASN A 22 15.64 11.98 -0.79
N ILE A 23 15.55 12.60 -1.97
CA ILE A 23 16.55 12.42 -3.05
C ILE A 23 16.93 13.76 -3.75
N THR A 24 16.72 14.90 -3.11
CA THR A 24 16.84 16.25 -3.72
C THR A 24 18.28 16.76 -3.97
N LYS A 25 19.31 15.90 -3.98
CA LYS A 25 20.71 16.35 -4.13
C LYS A 25 21.63 15.47 -5.00
N LEU A 26 21.11 14.50 -5.77
CA LEU A 26 22.00 13.57 -6.51
C LEU A 26 22.75 14.22 -7.67
N LEU A 27 22.10 15.19 -8.29
CA LEU A 27 22.52 15.78 -9.55
C LEU A 27 22.53 17.31 -9.47
N ILE A 28 23.02 17.84 -8.35
CA ILE A 28 23.47 19.23 -8.29
C ILE A 28 24.82 19.28 -9.03
N PRO A 29 24.89 19.85 -10.23
CA PRO A 29 26.17 20.03 -10.91
C PRO A 29 26.85 21.19 -10.22
N THR A 30 28.02 20.97 -9.62
CA THR A 30 28.95 22.09 -9.43
C THR A 30 29.60 22.50 -10.76
N LYS A 31 29.52 21.68 -11.83
CA LYS A 31 29.92 22.05 -13.21
C LYS A 31 29.11 21.23 -14.23
N VAL A 32 28.75 21.85 -15.36
CA VAL A 32 28.11 21.20 -16.52
C VAL A 32 29.05 20.11 -17.05
N SER A 33 28.76 18.84 -16.76
CA SER A 33 29.53 17.69 -17.25
C SER A 33 28.96 17.20 -18.59
N PHE A 34 29.82 16.82 -19.54
CA PHE A 34 29.44 16.26 -20.85
C PHE A 34 28.35 15.17 -20.76
N ASN A 35 28.38 14.36 -19.70
CA ASN A 35 27.37 13.31 -19.50
C ASN A 35 25.95 13.86 -19.28
N ASN A 36 25.80 15.03 -18.64
CA ASN A 36 24.48 15.67 -18.46
C ASN A 36 23.90 16.15 -19.80
N ILE A 37 24.77 16.56 -20.73
CA ILE A 37 24.37 16.95 -22.09
C ILE A 37 23.86 15.72 -22.84
N ILE A 38 24.59 14.60 -22.78
CA ILE A 38 24.20 13.33 -23.42
C ILE A 38 22.84 12.86 -22.89
N ILE A 39 22.65 12.82 -21.56
CA ILE A 39 21.38 12.43 -20.95
C ILE A 39 20.25 13.34 -21.44
N THR A 40 20.49 14.65 -21.54
CA THR A 40 19.48 15.60 -22.04
C THR A 40 19.11 15.33 -23.50
N ILE A 41 20.08 15.06 -24.36
CA ILE A 41 19.83 14.72 -25.78
C ILE A 41 19.01 13.43 -25.88
N LYS A 42 19.41 12.38 -25.14
CA LYS A 42 18.72 11.09 -25.17
C LYS A 42 17.31 11.18 -24.57
N ARG A 43 17.13 11.93 -23.48
CA ARG A 43 15.81 12.25 -22.90
C ARG A 43 14.89 12.91 -23.91
N ASN A 44 15.36 13.96 -24.60
CA ASN A 44 14.53 14.65 -25.59
C ASN A 44 14.16 13.73 -26.76
N SER A 45 15.07 12.85 -27.17
CA SER A 45 14.80 11.84 -28.20
C SER A 45 13.74 10.83 -27.77
N VAL A 46 13.82 10.30 -26.54
CA VAL A 46 12.83 9.32 -26.06
C VAL A 46 11.47 9.97 -25.84
N ILE A 47 11.41 11.21 -25.32
CA ILE A 47 10.17 11.96 -25.18
C ILE A 47 9.52 12.18 -26.55
N LYS A 48 10.28 12.59 -27.56
CA LYS A 48 9.77 12.78 -28.93
C LYS A 48 9.20 11.48 -29.50
N ASN A 49 9.93 10.38 -29.38
CA ASN A 49 9.47 9.09 -29.89
C ASN A 49 8.26 8.56 -29.11
N TYR A 50 8.21 8.80 -27.80
CA TYR A 50 7.06 8.49 -26.95
C TYR A 50 5.79 9.18 -27.47
N TYR A 51 5.83 10.50 -27.65
CA TYR A 51 4.67 11.25 -28.14
C TYR A 51 4.22 10.79 -29.53
N ASN A 52 5.17 10.60 -30.46
CA ASN A 52 4.86 10.11 -31.81
C ASN A 52 4.15 8.76 -31.77
N TYR A 53 4.63 7.82 -30.95
CA TYR A 53 4.00 6.50 -30.78
C TYR A 53 2.62 6.58 -30.13
N THR A 54 2.43 7.45 -29.14
CA THR A 54 1.15 7.54 -28.40
C THR A 54 0.01 8.19 -29.19
N VAL A 55 0.33 9.11 -30.10
CA VAL A 55 -0.66 9.86 -30.88
C VAL A 55 -1.00 9.15 -32.21
N GLU A 56 -0.19 8.19 -32.64
CA GLU A 56 -0.44 7.42 -33.87
C GLU A 56 -1.64 6.48 -33.71
N ASN A 57 -2.57 6.56 -34.66
CA ASN A 57 -3.82 5.79 -34.68
C ASN A 57 -3.73 4.58 -35.63
N ASN A 58 -2.84 4.61 -36.62
CA ASN A 58 -2.65 3.48 -37.53
C ASN A 58 -1.79 2.38 -36.86
N GLU A 59 -2.33 1.17 -36.73
CA GLU A 59 -1.70 0.07 -35.99
C GLU A 59 -0.33 -0.35 -36.56
N GLU A 60 -0.19 -0.45 -37.88
CA GLU A 60 1.06 -0.84 -38.53
C GLU A 60 2.18 0.19 -38.29
N LYS A 61 1.85 1.47 -38.47
CA LYS A 61 2.80 2.58 -38.20
C LYS A 61 3.13 2.68 -36.72
N LYS A 62 2.16 2.40 -35.85
CA LYS A 62 2.31 2.43 -34.40
C LYS A 62 3.31 1.39 -33.92
N GLU A 63 3.31 0.19 -34.47
CA GLU A 63 4.32 -0.84 -34.12
C GLU A 63 5.75 -0.39 -34.49
N ILE A 64 5.92 0.24 -35.66
CA ILE A 64 7.22 0.78 -36.09
C ILE A 64 7.68 1.90 -35.15
N LEU A 65 6.78 2.81 -34.78
CA LEU A 65 7.08 3.90 -33.84
C LEU A 65 7.35 3.38 -32.42
N LEU A 66 6.69 2.29 -32.00
CA LEU A 66 6.95 1.62 -30.73
C LEU A 66 8.40 1.11 -30.67
N LYS A 67 8.88 0.43 -31.72
CA LYS A 67 10.27 -0.05 -31.79
C LYS A 67 11.27 1.11 -31.68
N LYS A 68 11.06 2.20 -32.44
CA LYS A 68 11.90 3.42 -32.36
C LYS A 68 11.90 4.05 -30.97
N TYR A 69 10.77 4.00 -30.28
CA TYR A 69 10.65 4.45 -28.91
C TYR A 69 11.41 3.55 -27.93
N GLU A 70 11.28 2.22 -28.06
CA GLU A 70 11.99 1.26 -27.23
C GLU A 70 13.50 1.39 -27.38
N ASP A 71 14.00 1.52 -28.61
CA ASP A 71 15.42 1.76 -28.89
C ASP A 71 15.93 3.06 -28.24
N ALA A 72 15.17 4.15 -28.40
CA ALA A 72 15.51 5.43 -27.77
C ALA A 72 15.47 5.36 -26.24
N TYR A 73 14.54 4.57 -25.68
CA TYR A 73 14.42 4.35 -24.25
C TYR A 73 15.62 3.58 -23.68
N VAL A 74 16.08 2.53 -24.37
CA VAL A 74 17.28 1.78 -23.98
C VAL A 74 18.50 2.70 -23.98
N LEU A 75 18.73 3.43 -25.07
CA LEU A 75 19.86 4.38 -25.18
C LEU A 75 19.81 5.48 -24.11
N TYR A 76 18.61 5.92 -23.74
CA TYR A 76 18.41 6.89 -22.66
C TYR A 76 18.80 6.31 -21.30
N LEU A 77 18.29 5.13 -20.94
CA LEU A 77 18.66 4.48 -19.69
C LEU A 77 20.15 4.15 -19.60
N GLU A 78 20.76 3.67 -20.68
CA GLU A 78 22.20 3.40 -20.76
C GLU A 78 23.03 4.65 -20.50
N SER A 79 22.59 5.82 -20.98
CA SER A 79 23.28 7.08 -20.73
C SER A 79 23.29 7.47 -19.25
N ILE A 80 22.18 7.20 -18.53
CA ILE A 80 22.07 7.43 -17.08
C ILE A 80 22.90 6.39 -16.32
N ASP A 81 22.81 5.12 -16.71
CA ASP A 81 23.56 4.02 -16.09
C ASP A 81 25.07 4.26 -16.18
N LYS A 82 25.54 4.65 -17.37
CA LYS A 82 26.93 5.04 -17.60
C LYS A 82 27.31 6.25 -16.74
N TYR A 83 26.46 7.26 -16.60
CA TYR A 83 26.73 8.39 -15.72
C TYR A 83 26.96 7.95 -14.26
N ILE A 84 26.15 7.02 -13.74
CA ILE A 84 26.31 6.52 -12.36
C ILE A 84 27.68 5.85 -12.20
N LEU A 85 28.06 4.98 -13.13
CA LEU A 85 29.32 4.25 -13.08
C LEU A 85 30.54 5.13 -13.37
N ASP A 86 30.44 6.11 -14.27
CA ASP A 86 31.59 6.95 -14.63
C ASP A 86 31.75 8.16 -13.72
N SER A 87 30.66 8.69 -13.15
CA SER A 87 30.68 9.89 -12.32
C SER A 87 30.59 9.54 -10.84
N LEU A 88 29.48 8.92 -10.40
CA LEU A 88 29.23 8.67 -8.98
C LEU A 88 30.25 7.70 -8.39
N TYR A 89 30.54 6.59 -9.07
CA TYR A 89 31.56 5.65 -8.59
C TYR A 89 32.95 6.29 -8.50
N LYS A 90 33.37 7.09 -9.48
CA LYS A 90 34.67 7.79 -9.42
C LYS A 90 34.73 8.79 -8.28
N LYS A 91 33.65 9.57 -8.05
CA LYS A 91 33.55 10.49 -6.91
C LYS A 91 33.63 9.76 -5.57
N VAL A 92 32.94 8.61 -5.44
CA VAL A 92 32.97 7.81 -4.22
C VAL A 92 34.36 7.22 -4.00
N LYS A 93 34.97 6.63 -5.04
CA LYS A 93 36.34 6.08 -4.98
C LYS A 93 37.38 7.13 -4.61
N ASN A 94 37.23 8.37 -5.10
CA ASN A 94 38.14 9.47 -4.83
C ASN A 94 37.80 10.26 -3.55
N ASN A 95 36.85 9.78 -2.73
CA ASN A 95 36.37 10.44 -1.51
C ASN A 95 35.85 11.89 -1.71
N THR A 96 35.44 12.25 -2.92
CA THR A 96 34.84 13.57 -3.24
C THR A 96 33.32 13.53 -3.32
N ALA A 97 32.71 12.35 -3.18
CA ALA A 97 31.26 12.19 -3.15
C ALA A 97 30.65 12.65 -1.82
N SER A 98 29.52 13.33 -1.92
CA SER A 98 28.63 13.60 -0.80
C SER A 98 28.06 12.31 -0.19
N ASN A 99 27.63 12.35 1.08
CA ASN A 99 26.93 11.22 1.73
C ASN A 99 25.68 10.77 0.95
N PHE A 100 25.09 11.72 0.25
CA PHE A 100 23.96 11.51 -0.62
C PHE A 100 24.35 10.65 -1.84
N GLU A 101 25.40 11.04 -2.57
CA GLU A 101 25.91 10.31 -3.73
C GLU A 101 26.39 8.90 -3.34
N LYS A 102 26.98 8.76 -2.14
CA LYS A 102 27.31 7.44 -1.56
C LYS A 102 26.07 6.58 -1.34
N THR A 103 25.01 7.14 -0.76
CA THR A 103 23.73 6.44 -0.54
C THR A 103 23.09 6.03 -1.86
N ALA A 104 23.12 6.90 -2.87
CA ALA A 104 22.61 6.56 -4.20
C ALA A 104 23.40 5.39 -4.82
N LEU A 105 24.73 5.46 -4.86
CA LEU A 105 25.54 4.38 -5.39
C LEU A 105 25.33 3.05 -4.64
N SER A 106 25.16 3.11 -3.31
CA SER A 106 24.81 1.94 -2.50
C SER A 106 23.46 1.33 -2.91
N LYS A 107 22.40 2.16 -3.06
CA LYS A 107 21.09 1.71 -3.57
C LYS A 107 21.21 1.07 -4.95
N TYR A 108 22.01 1.66 -5.84
CA TYR A 108 22.27 1.11 -7.17
C TYR A 108 22.85 -0.31 -7.11
N TYR A 109 23.90 -0.53 -6.30
CA TYR A 109 24.49 -1.87 -6.14
C TYR A 109 23.53 -2.87 -5.49
N THR A 110 22.72 -2.43 -4.51
CA THR A 110 21.67 -3.27 -3.93
C THR A 110 20.70 -3.75 -5.02
N ILE A 111 20.29 -2.87 -5.94
CA ILE A 111 19.44 -3.26 -7.06
C ILE A 111 20.17 -4.20 -8.01
N VAL A 112 21.42 -3.92 -8.39
CA VAL A 112 22.20 -4.78 -9.28
C VAL A 112 22.39 -6.19 -8.71
N SER A 113 22.52 -6.33 -7.38
CA SER A 113 22.62 -7.64 -6.71
C SER A 113 21.37 -8.51 -6.88
N LEU A 114 20.21 -7.91 -7.19
CA LEU A 114 18.97 -8.66 -7.46
C LEU A 114 19.02 -9.39 -8.81
N LYS A 115 19.95 -9.03 -9.71
CA LYS A 115 20.03 -9.59 -11.08
C LYS A 115 20.12 -11.12 -11.08
N GLU A 116 20.86 -11.69 -10.15
CA GLU A 116 21.09 -13.14 -10.04
C GLU A 116 19.92 -13.87 -9.36
N LYS A 117 19.26 -13.23 -8.39
CA LYS A 117 18.24 -13.87 -7.54
C LYS A 117 16.82 -13.66 -8.03
N GLN A 118 16.50 -12.46 -8.51
CA GLN A 118 15.15 -12.00 -8.84
C GLN A 118 15.21 -11.10 -10.08
N TYR A 119 15.50 -11.71 -11.25
CA TYR A 119 15.76 -10.97 -12.49
C TYR A 119 14.63 -10.01 -12.89
N LEU A 120 13.37 -10.41 -12.72
CA LEU A 120 12.23 -9.56 -13.10
C LEU A 120 12.11 -8.34 -12.17
N GLU A 121 12.36 -8.51 -10.88
CA GLU A 121 12.41 -7.42 -9.91
C GLU A 121 13.57 -6.48 -10.20
N TYR A 122 14.77 -7.04 -10.45
CA TYR A 122 15.94 -6.28 -10.90
C TYR A 122 15.61 -5.42 -12.13
N LYS A 123 15.02 -6.02 -13.16
CA LYS A 123 14.68 -5.35 -14.41
C LYS A 123 13.80 -4.12 -14.16
N TYR A 124 12.77 -4.24 -13.34
CA TYR A 124 11.88 -3.11 -13.05
C TYR A 124 12.49 -2.09 -12.10
N LYS A 125 13.13 -2.54 -11.00
CA LYS A 125 13.76 -1.64 -10.02
C LYS A 125 14.93 -0.86 -10.59
N LYS A 126 15.72 -1.44 -11.50
CA LYS A 126 16.80 -0.71 -12.18
C LYS A 126 16.23 0.42 -13.04
N GLN A 127 15.19 0.17 -13.82
CA GLN A 127 14.55 1.20 -14.64
C GLN A 127 13.92 2.30 -13.79
N GLU A 128 13.15 1.95 -12.75
CA GLU A 128 12.55 2.89 -11.81
C GLU A 128 13.62 3.80 -11.18
N TYR A 129 14.71 3.18 -10.69
CA TYR A 129 15.80 3.91 -10.08
C TYR A 129 16.49 4.89 -11.03
N LEU A 130 16.83 4.47 -12.27
CA LEU A 130 17.45 5.34 -13.26
C LEU A 130 16.55 6.53 -13.64
N LEU A 131 15.25 6.29 -13.81
CA LEU A 131 14.28 7.33 -14.14
C LEU A 131 14.09 8.33 -12.98
N ASN A 132 14.02 7.85 -11.73
CA ASN A 132 13.92 8.70 -10.54
C ASN A 132 15.11 9.66 -10.43
N ILE A 133 16.32 9.13 -10.65
CA ILE A 133 17.55 9.94 -10.63
C ILE A 133 17.45 11.14 -11.56
N ASP A 134 17.05 10.92 -12.82
CA ASP A 134 16.98 12.00 -13.80
C ASP A 134 15.78 12.95 -13.51
N TYR A 135 14.64 12.41 -13.03
CA TYR A 135 13.49 13.21 -12.62
C TYR A 135 13.84 14.20 -11.50
N GLU A 136 14.55 13.72 -10.48
CA GLU A 136 14.97 14.53 -9.34
C GLU A 136 16.06 15.51 -9.72
N SER A 137 16.93 15.16 -10.69
CA SER A 137 17.87 16.10 -11.28
C SER A 137 17.17 17.29 -11.91
N LEU A 138 16.13 17.04 -12.71
CA LEU A 138 15.37 18.08 -13.38
C LEU A 138 14.66 18.98 -12.37
N SER A 139 14.03 18.34 -11.38
CA SER A 139 13.33 19.03 -10.29
C SER A 139 14.27 19.93 -9.49
N SER A 140 15.46 19.42 -9.13
CA SER A 140 16.45 20.16 -8.35
C SER A 140 17.08 21.32 -9.12
N GLN A 141 17.18 21.21 -10.45
CA GLN A 141 17.72 22.26 -11.32
C GLN A 141 16.69 23.36 -11.67
N LYS A 142 15.46 23.29 -11.14
CA LYS A 142 14.35 24.23 -11.43
C LYS A 142 14.09 24.42 -12.94
N LYS A 143 14.29 23.38 -13.73
CA LYS A 143 14.03 23.40 -15.19
C LYS A 143 12.57 23.06 -15.47
N GLU A 144 11.65 23.94 -15.06
CA GLU A 144 10.20 23.70 -15.11
C GLU A 144 9.72 23.26 -16.50
N ASN A 145 10.10 23.97 -17.56
CA ASN A 145 9.74 23.61 -18.94
C ASN A 145 10.23 22.22 -19.39
N ALA A 146 11.39 21.77 -18.89
CA ALA A 146 11.92 20.44 -19.23
C ALA A 146 11.23 19.35 -18.41
N LEU A 147 10.90 19.65 -17.15
CA LEU A 147 10.17 18.77 -16.26
C LEU A 147 8.75 18.52 -16.74
N GLU A 148 8.04 19.58 -17.17
CA GLU A 148 6.68 19.47 -17.71
C GLU A 148 6.63 18.54 -18.92
N LYS A 149 7.54 18.70 -19.88
CA LYS A 149 7.65 17.82 -21.06
C LYS A 149 8.04 16.38 -20.73
N TYR A 150 8.68 16.16 -19.57
CA TYR A 150 9.11 14.84 -19.13
C TYR A 150 8.02 14.11 -18.33
N ASN A 151 7.15 14.85 -17.63
CA ASN A 151 6.16 14.32 -16.69
C ASN A 151 5.24 13.24 -17.32
N ASP A 152 4.70 13.47 -18.53
CA ASP A 152 3.80 12.50 -19.18
C ASP A 152 4.49 11.16 -19.44
N PHE A 153 5.68 11.20 -20.05
CA PHE A 153 6.50 10.03 -20.31
C PHE A 153 6.90 9.33 -19.00
N TYR A 154 7.35 10.11 -18.01
CA TYR A 154 7.80 9.62 -16.73
C TYR A 154 6.69 8.89 -15.98
N VAL A 155 5.52 9.52 -15.82
CA VAL A 155 4.36 8.93 -15.14
C VAL A 155 3.90 7.66 -15.86
N SER A 156 3.80 7.71 -17.20
CA SER A 156 3.41 6.55 -18.02
C SER A 156 4.37 5.36 -17.84
N LYS A 157 5.68 5.61 -17.83
CA LYS A 157 6.68 4.56 -17.56
C LYS A 157 6.63 4.07 -16.12
N MET A 158 6.48 4.95 -15.14
CA MET A 158 6.40 4.56 -13.74
C MET A 158 5.15 3.74 -13.43
N ASP A 159 4.01 4.06 -14.04
CA ASP A 159 2.80 3.24 -14.01
C ASP A 159 3.09 1.82 -14.51
N MET A 160 3.73 1.69 -15.68
CA MET A 160 4.06 0.40 -16.27
C MET A 160 5.00 -0.42 -15.38
N LEU A 161 6.04 0.21 -14.84
CA LEU A 161 7.04 -0.46 -13.98
C LEU A 161 6.42 -0.92 -12.65
N ASN A 162 5.62 -0.06 -12.00
CA ASN A 162 4.94 -0.38 -10.75
C ASN A 162 3.89 -1.48 -10.94
N LYS A 163 3.13 -1.45 -12.04
CA LYS A 163 2.24 -2.56 -12.46
C LYS A 163 3.03 -3.87 -12.61
N GLY A 164 4.18 -3.83 -13.28
CA GLY A 164 5.05 -5.00 -13.46
C GLY A 164 5.56 -5.57 -12.12
N LEU A 165 6.01 -4.70 -11.21
CA LEU A 165 6.47 -5.09 -9.87
C LEU A 165 5.35 -5.73 -9.04
N LEU A 166 4.18 -5.09 -8.97
CA LEU A 166 3.05 -5.60 -8.21
C LEU A 166 2.54 -6.93 -8.78
N LYS A 167 2.54 -7.08 -10.11
CA LYS A 167 2.21 -8.36 -10.76
C LYS A 167 3.23 -9.45 -10.40
N ASN A 168 4.53 -9.14 -10.44
CA ASN A 168 5.58 -10.07 -10.04
C ASN A 168 5.43 -10.51 -8.56
N TYR A 169 5.18 -9.57 -7.65
CA TYR A 169 4.97 -9.90 -6.23
C TYR A 169 3.67 -10.66 -5.97
N SER A 170 2.61 -10.34 -6.71
CA SER A 170 1.34 -11.10 -6.66
C SER A 170 1.55 -12.56 -7.01
N VAL A 171 2.35 -12.86 -8.05
CA VAL A 171 2.69 -14.24 -8.43
C VAL A 171 3.53 -14.93 -7.34
N GLN A 172 4.47 -14.22 -6.72
CA GLN A 172 5.30 -14.76 -5.64
C GLN A 172 4.49 -15.16 -4.40
N LEU A 173 3.40 -14.45 -4.08
CA LEU A 173 2.53 -14.82 -2.96
C LEU A 173 1.84 -16.18 -3.14
N SER A 174 1.64 -16.63 -4.39
CA SER A 174 1.02 -17.93 -4.68
C SER A 174 1.99 -19.11 -4.56
N GLY A 175 3.31 -18.89 -4.58
CA GLY A 175 4.31 -19.97 -4.69
C GLY A 175 5.29 -20.13 -3.52
N ASN A 176 5.31 -19.22 -2.54
CA ASN A 176 6.38 -19.13 -1.54
C ASN A 176 6.04 -19.73 -0.17
N LYS A 177 7.07 -20.01 0.65
CA LYS A 177 6.92 -20.43 2.07
C LYS A 177 6.59 -19.24 2.99
N ASN A 178 6.09 -19.52 4.19
CA ASN A 178 5.59 -18.52 5.16
C ASN A 178 6.54 -17.34 5.47
N GLU A 179 7.85 -17.56 5.66
CA GLU A 179 8.80 -16.47 5.96
C GLU A 179 9.12 -15.58 4.75
N GLU A 180 9.07 -16.16 3.54
CA GLU A 180 9.27 -15.41 2.29
C GLU A 180 8.04 -14.58 1.97
N ILE A 181 6.84 -15.07 2.29
CA ILE A 181 5.56 -14.36 2.12
C ILE A 181 5.57 -13.02 2.87
N ALA A 182 6.07 -12.98 4.11
CA ALA A 182 6.16 -11.75 4.88
C ALA A 182 7.02 -10.68 4.18
N LYS A 183 8.14 -11.09 3.57
CA LYS A 183 9.00 -10.19 2.78
C LYS A 183 8.29 -9.71 1.52
N VAL A 184 7.51 -10.57 0.86
CA VAL A 184 6.73 -10.19 -0.34
C VAL A 184 5.67 -9.14 0.01
N TYR A 185 4.96 -9.27 1.14
CA TYR A 185 4.04 -8.22 1.59
C TYR A 185 4.75 -6.89 1.84
N GLN A 186 5.91 -6.91 2.50
CA GLN A 186 6.72 -5.70 2.70
C GLN A 186 7.07 -5.04 1.36
N LYS A 187 7.46 -5.83 0.36
CA LYS A 187 7.74 -5.33 -1.00
C LYS A 187 6.50 -4.69 -1.63
N ILE A 188 5.34 -5.34 -1.57
CA ILE A 188 4.06 -4.79 -2.08
C ILE A 188 3.76 -3.44 -1.43
N PHE A 189 3.76 -3.37 -0.10
CA PHE A 189 3.45 -2.11 0.60
C PHE A 189 4.49 -1.03 0.30
N SER A 190 5.79 -1.37 0.24
CA SER A 190 6.83 -0.39 -0.10
C SER A 190 6.68 0.16 -1.52
N THR A 191 6.28 -0.68 -2.47
CA THR A 191 6.00 -0.27 -3.86
C THR A 191 4.77 0.63 -3.92
N LEU A 192 3.69 0.29 -3.23
CA LEU A 192 2.49 1.13 -3.16
C LEU A 192 2.77 2.49 -2.49
N GLU A 193 3.52 2.49 -1.38
CA GLU A 193 3.89 3.69 -0.64
C GLU A 193 4.76 4.62 -1.51
N THR A 194 5.82 4.09 -2.13
CA THR A 194 6.70 4.85 -3.03
C THR A 194 5.92 5.44 -4.21
N TYR A 195 5.04 4.64 -4.83
CA TYR A 195 4.21 5.14 -5.92
C TYR A 195 3.26 6.24 -5.45
N ALA A 196 2.62 6.07 -4.29
CA ALA A 196 1.70 7.05 -3.72
C ALA A 196 2.42 8.35 -3.32
N SER A 197 3.64 8.28 -2.77
CA SER A 197 4.39 9.46 -2.34
C SER A 197 5.03 10.22 -3.50
N ASP A 198 5.56 9.51 -4.49
CA ASP A 198 6.48 10.11 -5.45
C ASP A 198 5.85 10.30 -6.84
N ILE A 199 4.98 9.37 -7.27
CA ILE A 199 4.48 9.29 -8.65
C ILE A 199 3.06 9.82 -8.76
N LEU A 200 2.17 9.38 -7.87
CA LEU A 200 0.76 9.75 -7.90
C LEU A 200 0.52 11.26 -7.81
N PRO A 201 1.26 12.06 -7.01
CA PRO A 201 1.05 13.51 -6.99
C PRO A 201 1.34 14.16 -8.33
N VAL A 202 2.37 13.68 -9.05
CA VAL A 202 2.70 14.15 -10.39
C VAL A 202 1.58 13.78 -11.36
N LYS A 203 1.09 12.54 -11.28
CA LYS A 203 -0.03 12.06 -12.11
C LYS A 203 -1.32 12.85 -11.88
N ILE A 204 -1.65 13.19 -10.64
CA ILE A 204 -2.82 14.03 -10.29
C ILE A 204 -2.67 15.44 -10.88
N LYS A 205 -1.46 16.02 -10.86
CA LYS A 205 -1.23 17.34 -11.46
C LYS A 205 -1.43 17.37 -12.97
N LEU A 206 -1.06 16.28 -13.67
CA LEU A 206 -1.20 16.17 -15.13
C LEU A 206 -2.66 15.97 -15.56
N ASN A 207 -3.37 15.07 -14.88
CA ASN A 207 -4.71 14.64 -15.29
C ASN A 207 -5.79 15.29 -14.41
N LYS A 208 -6.29 16.44 -14.87
CA LYS A 208 -7.44 17.14 -14.27
C LYS A 208 -8.79 16.68 -14.84
N THR A 209 -8.92 15.40 -15.21
CA THR A 209 -10.19 14.85 -15.73
C THR A 209 -11.09 14.37 -14.60
N ASN A 210 -12.40 14.29 -14.87
CA ASN A 210 -13.40 13.78 -13.91
C ASN A 210 -13.10 12.34 -13.44
N ASP A 211 -12.36 11.56 -14.22
CA ASP A 211 -12.01 10.17 -13.91
C ASP A 211 -11.08 10.01 -12.69
N MET A 212 -10.43 11.10 -12.26
CA MET A 212 -9.49 11.09 -11.13
C MET A 212 -10.14 11.42 -9.77
N VAL A 213 -11.43 11.80 -9.73
CA VAL A 213 -12.09 12.25 -8.49
C VAL A 213 -11.98 11.22 -7.36
N ASN A 214 -12.30 9.95 -7.65
CA ASN A 214 -12.22 8.87 -6.66
C ASN A 214 -10.77 8.59 -6.23
N VAL A 215 -9.81 8.71 -7.15
CA VAL A 215 -8.39 8.52 -6.86
C VAL A 215 -7.88 9.63 -5.94
N ILE A 216 -8.24 10.88 -6.21
CA ILE A 216 -7.88 12.05 -5.39
C ILE A 216 -8.45 11.88 -3.97
N LYS A 217 -9.72 11.51 -3.84
CA LYS A 217 -10.34 11.27 -2.53
C LYS A 217 -9.58 10.19 -1.72
N ARG A 218 -9.25 9.06 -2.35
CA ARG A 218 -8.47 7.99 -1.68
C ARG A 218 -7.05 8.40 -1.38
N TYR A 219 -6.46 9.26 -2.22
CA TYR A 219 -5.14 9.81 -2.00
C TYR A 219 -5.12 10.76 -0.77
N GLU A 220 -6.13 11.61 -0.60
CA GLU A 220 -6.28 12.48 0.58
C GLU A 220 -6.41 11.68 1.89
N GLU A 221 -7.14 10.55 1.86
CA GLU A 221 -7.23 9.61 2.99
C GLU A 221 -5.84 9.02 3.33
N TYR A 222 -5.06 8.64 2.31
CA TYR A 222 -3.68 8.18 2.48
C TYR A 222 -2.76 9.25 3.05
N GLU A 223 -2.83 10.48 2.54
CA GLU A 223 -2.01 11.59 3.04
C GLU A 223 -2.33 11.88 4.50
N SER A 224 -3.62 11.91 4.85
CA SER A 224 -4.09 12.10 6.22
C SER A 224 -3.59 11.00 7.16
N ALA A 225 -3.57 9.74 6.71
CA ALA A 225 -3.02 8.61 7.45
C ALA A 225 -1.48 8.60 7.54
N SER A 226 -0.80 9.39 6.70
CA SER A 226 0.66 9.45 6.62
C SER A 226 1.26 10.69 7.31
N VAL A 227 0.45 11.47 8.04
CA VAL A 227 0.92 12.71 8.69
C VAL A 227 1.72 12.41 9.96
N GLY A 228 2.94 12.93 10.03
CA GLY A 228 3.75 12.94 11.26
C GLY A 228 4.49 11.63 11.50
N LYS A 229 4.92 11.42 12.75
CA LYS A 229 5.65 10.20 13.15
C LYS A 229 4.65 9.10 13.47
N LEU A 230 4.47 8.16 12.55
CA LEU A 230 3.51 7.08 12.67
C LEU A 230 3.92 6.05 13.73
N ASN A 231 3.01 5.78 14.67
CA ASN A 231 3.10 4.64 15.58
C ASN A 231 2.74 3.32 14.85
N GLU A 232 2.78 2.19 15.56
CA GLU A 232 2.49 0.88 14.95
C GLU A 232 1.07 0.76 14.37
N ILE A 233 0.07 1.34 15.06
CA ILE A 233 -1.34 1.33 14.63
C ILE A 233 -1.55 2.30 13.47
N ASP A 234 -0.91 3.47 13.50
CA ASP A 234 -0.97 4.43 12.40
C ASP A 234 -0.41 3.82 11.11
N LYS A 235 0.66 3.02 11.20
CA LYS A 235 1.20 2.27 10.05
C LYS A 235 0.21 1.24 9.51
N ILE A 236 -0.60 0.62 10.37
CA ILE A 236 -1.69 -0.27 9.92
C ILE A 236 -2.73 0.53 9.14
N LYS A 237 -3.12 1.71 9.63
CA LYS A 237 -4.05 2.60 8.93
C LYS A 237 -3.51 3.06 7.58
N GLN A 238 -2.24 3.46 7.52
CA GLN A 238 -1.56 3.82 6.28
C GLN A 238 -1.54 2.66 5.27
N LYS A 239 -1.26 1.43 5.72
CA LYS A 239 -1.31 0.26 4.84
C LYS A 239 -2.72 -0.02 4.31
N MET A 240 -3.74 0.14 5.15
CA MET A 240 -5.14 -0.02 4.73
C MET A 240 -5.51 0.99 3.63
N THR A 241 -5.16 2.27 3.78
CA THR A 241 -5.42 3.29 2.75
C THR A 241 -4.65 3.02 1.46
N LEU A 242 -3.41 2.49 1.54
CA LEU A 242 -2.66 2.03 0.36
C LEU A 242 -3.36 0.87 -0.38
N ILE A 243 -3.95 -0.10 0.34
CA ILE A 243 -4.72 -1.17 -0.31
C ILE A 243 -5.92 -0.56 -1.04
N ASN A 244 -6.68 0.33 -0.38
CA ASN A 244 -7.84 0.98 -0.98
C ASN A 244 -7.48 1.76 -2.25
N LEU A 245 -6.35 2.47 -2.23
CA LEU A 245 -5.83 3.18 -3.40
C LEU A 245 -5.41 2.21 -4.52
N SER A 246 -4.79 1.08 -4.16
CA SER A 246 -4.37 0.05 -5.13
C SER A 246 -5.55 -0.57 -5.88
N ARG A 247 -6.73 -0.64 -5.26
CA ARG A 247 -7.96 -1.13 -5.90
C ARG A 247 -8.46 -0.23 -7.03
N LEU A 248 -8.05 1.04 -7.07
CA LEU A 248 -8.36 1.96 -8.17
C LEU A 248 -7.26 1.97 -9.24
N LEU A 249 -5.99 1.84 -8.83
CA LEU A 249 -4.84 2.08 -9.72
C LEU A 249 -4.24 0.80 -10.33
N PHE A 250 -4.37 -0.34 -9.63
CA PHE A 250 -3.61 -1.55 -9.91
C PHE A 250 -4.48 -2.81 -9.96
N THR A 251 -5.76 -2.71 -10.32
CA THR A 251 -6.73 -3.83 -10.33
C THR A 251 -6.22 -5.13 -10.96
N HIS A 252 -5.51 -5.03 -12.09
CA HIS A 252 -4.96 -6.18 -12.82
C HIS A 252 -3.57 -6.63 -12.33
N SER A 253 -2.84 -5.75 -11.65
CA SER A 253 -1.48 -6.03 -11.16
C SER A 253 -1.45 -6.48 -9.70
N LEU A 254 -2.46 -6.08 -8.92
CA LEU A 254 -2.74 -6.51 -7.57
C LEU A 254 -4.20 -7.02 -7.51
N PRO A 255 -4.44 -8.27 -7.95
CA PRO A 255 -5.79 -8.84 -8.05
C PRO A 255 -6.55 -8.85 -6.71
N PRO A 256 -7.90 -8.95 -6.72
CA PRO A 256 -8.70 -8.97 -5.50
C PRO A 256 -8.24 -10.00 -4.45
N ILE A 257 -7.84 -11.19 -4.90
CA ILE A 257 -7.33 -12.27 -4.03
C ILE A 257 -6.08 -11.82 -3.27
N VAL A 258 -5.17 -11.13 -3.95
CA VAL A 258 -3.93 -10.61 -3.34
C VAL A 258 -4.24 -9.43 -2.42
N ALA A 259 -5.18 -8.56 -2.80
CA ALA A 259 -5.63 -7.49 -1.91
C ALA A 259 -6.28 -8.04 -0.63
N GLU A 260 -7.05 -9.13 -0.73
CA GLU A 260 -7.62 -9.85 0.42
C GLU A 260 -6.54 -10.42 1.33
N GLN A 261 -5.50 -11.01 0.74
CA GLN A 261 -4.33 -11.48 1.46
C GLN A 261 -3.61 -10.34 2.21
N CYS A 262 -3.40 -9.19 1.56
CA CYS A 262 -2.84 -8.00 2.20
C CYS A 262 -3.68 -7.52 3.38
N TYR A 263 -5.02 -7.52 3.26
CA TYR A 263 -5.94 -7.19 4.35
C TYR A 263 -5.82 -8.16 5.53
N LYS A 264 -5.80 -9.47 5.26
CA LYS A 264 -5.61 -10.50 6.29
C LYS A 264 -4.29 -10.32 7.03
N GLU A 265 -3.22 -9.98 6.31
CA GLU A 265 -1.90 -9.74 6.90
C GLU A 265 -1.89 -8.50 7.83
N ILE A 266 -2.49 -7.38 7.43
CA ILE A 266 -2.55 -6.20 8.31
C ILE A 266 -3.48 -6.40 9.50
N ILE A 267 -4.57 -7.17 9.35
CA ILE A 267 -5.44 -7.58 10.46
C ILE A 267 -4.66 -8.45 11.45
N LYS A 268 -3.87 -9.41 10.95
CA LYS A 268 -3.00 -10.24 11.78
C LYS A 268 -1.98 -9.38 12.55
N GLN A 269 -1.33 -8.43 11.89
CA GLN A 269 -0.41 -7.50 12.54
C GLN A 269 -1.11 -6.68 13.65
N ASN A 270 -2.31 -6.15 13.37
CA ASN A 270 -3.09 -5.40 14.36
C ASN A 270 -3.51 -6.26 15.57
N ASN A 271 -3.89 -7.51 15.36
CA ASN A 271 -4.20 -8.43 16.45
C ASN A 271 -2.99 -8.68 17.36
N LEU A 272 -1.79 -8.83 16.78
CA LEU A 272 -0.56 -8.97 17.56
C LEU A 272 -0.29 -7.71 18.39
N ILE A 273 -0.52 -6.52 17.83
CA ILE A 273 -0.40 -5.25 18.57
C ILE A 273 -1.39 -5.21 19.74
N MET A 274 -2.63 -5.67 19.53
CA MET A 274 -3.67 -5.70 20.56
C MET A 274 -3.41 -6.73 21.66
N LEU A 275 -2.84 -7.88 21.33
CA LEU A 275 -2.44 -8.91 22.30
C LEU A 275 -1.25 -8.46 23.14
N ASN A 276 -0.24 -7.88 22.49
CA ASN A 276 0.98 -7.38 23.14
C ASN A 276 0.82 -5.97 23.73
N ALA A 277 -0.41 -5.46 23.84
CA ALA A 277 -0.65 -4.11 24.34
C ALA A 277 -0.31 -4.03 25.84
N THR A 278 0.64 -3.16 26.18
CA THR A 278 1.08 -2.96 27.58
C THR A 278 0.11 -2.12 28.40
N ASN A 279 -0.80 -1.39 27.76
CA ASN A 279 -1.78 -0.55 28.42
C ASN A 279 -3.15 -0.59 27.72
N LYS A 280 -4.21 -0.31 28.49
CA LYS A 280 -5.61 -0.34 28.02
C LYS A 280 -5.88 0.64 26.87
N ASN A 281 -5.16 1.76 26.79
CA ASN A 281 -5.35 2.74 25.72
C ASN A 281 -4.84 2.21 24.37
N LYS A 282 -3.66 1.58 24.34
CA LYS A 282 -3.10 0.92 23.16
C LYS A 282 -3.98 -0.24 22.70
N GLU A 283 -4.48 -1.01 23.66
CA GLU A 283 -5.45 -2.08 23.39
C GLU A 283 -6.75 -1.54 22.76
N LYS A 284 -7.33 -0.48 23.35
CA LYS A 284 -8.54 0.16 22.83
C LYS A 284 -8.34 0.75 21.44
N THR A 285 -7.19 1.39 21.17
CA THR A 285 -6.88 1.92 19.84
C THR A 285 -6.68 0.82 18.81
N ALA A 286 -5.99 -0.28 19.17
CA ALA A 286 -5.86 -1.43 18.28
C ALA A 286 -7.20 -2.13 18.02
N TYR A 287 -8.08 -2.20 19.03
CA TYR A 287 -9.45 -2.68 18.86
C TYR A 287 -10.24 -1.82 17.88
N ASN A 288 -10.22 -0.48 18.05
CA ASN A 288 -10.90 0.43 17.12
C ASN A 288 -10.37 0.28 15.69
N MET A 289 -9.04 0.14 15.54
CA MET A 289 -8.41 -0.14 14.24
C MET A 289 -8.88 -1.47 13.66
N LEU A 290 -9.09 -2.51 14.48
CA LEU A 290 -9.64 -3.78 14.01
C LEU A 290 -11.06 -3.61 13.44
N ILE A 291 -11.91 -2.85 14.12
CA ILE A 291 -13.26 -2.54 13.64
C ILE A 291 -13.20 -1.81 12.29
N GLU A 292 -12.34 -0.79 12.17
CA GLU A 292 -12.12 -0.05 10.91
C GLU A 292 -11.60 -0.97 9.78
N LEU A 293 -10.70 -1.90 10.09
CA LEU A 293 -10.17 -2.89 9.14
C LEU A 293 -11.25 -3.87 8.68
N ILE A 294 -12.08 -4.38 9.59
CA ILE A 294 -13.18 -5.30 9.26
C ILE A 294 -14.19 -4.58 8.37
N GLU A 295 -14.51 -3.33 8.67
CA GLU A 295 -15.43 -2.52 7.86
C GLU A 295 -14.89 -2.34 6.44
N ASN A 296 -13.64 -1.88 6.31
CA ASN A 296 -12.99 -1.67 5.01
C ASN A 296 -12.86 -2.98 4.24
N TYR A 297 -12.43 -4.06 4.89
CA TYR A 297 -12.32 -5.37 4.24
C TYR A 297 -13.65 -5.84 3.64
N ASN A 298 -14.74 -5.71 4.39
CA ASN A 298 -16.06 -6.15 3.92
C ASN A 298 -16.69 -5.19 2.89
N TYR A 299 -16.54 -3.89 3.10
CA TYR A 299 -17.23 -2.87 2.30
C TYR A 299 -16.41 -2.40 1.09
N GLU A 300 -15.11 -2.17 1.23
CA GLU A 300 -14.25 -1.67 0.15
C GLU A 300 -13.71 -2.78 -0.74
N LEU A 301 -13.50 -3.98 -0.18
CA LEU A 301 -12.94 -5.10 -0.94
C LEU A 301 -14.00 -6.14 -1.30
N LEU A 302 -14.59 -6.83 -0.31
CA LEU A 302 -15.46 -7.98 -0.58
C LEU A 302 -16.75 -7.61 -1.32
N SER A 303 -17.23 -6.37 -1.20
CA SER A 303 -18.41 -5.90 -1.96
C SER A 303 -18.18 -5.91 -3.47
N THR A 304 -16.92 -5.81 -3.90
CA THR A 304 -16.50 -5.83 -5.32
C THR A 304 -16.08 -7.22 -5.78
N LYS A 305 -16.11 -8.22 -4.90
CA LYS A 305 -15.64 -9.58 -5.17
C LYS A 305 -16.68 -10.36 -5.97
N ILE A 306 -16.36 -10.59 -7.25
CA ILE A 306 -17.20 -11.34 -8.19
C ILE A 306 -17.00 -12.86 -8.02
N TYR A 307 -15.75 -13.30 -7.88
CA TYR A 307 -15.39 -14.71 -7.81
C TYR A 307 -15.10 -15.16 -6.38
N TRP A 308 -15.70 -16.29 -6.00
CA TRP A 308 -15.56 -16.93 -4.70
C TRP A 308 -15.17 -18.38 -4.93
N ASP A 309 -14.02 -18.80 -4.39
CA ASP A 309 -13.53 -20.19 -4.53
C ASP A 309 -14.51 -21.18 -3.89
N LYS A 310 -15.16 -20.77 -2.79
CA LYS A 310 -16.12 -21.56 -2.02
C LYS A 310 -17.49 -20.88 -2.01
N PRO A 311 -18.54 -21.52 -2.55
CA PRO A 311 -19.90 -20.99 -2.50
C PRO A 311 -20.39 -20.66 -1.09
N GLU A 312 -19.96 -21.43 -0.08
CA GLU A 312 -20.37 -21.20 1.31
C GLU A 312 -19.87 -19.86 1.85
N GLU A 313 -18.66 -19.44 1.48
CA GLU A 313 -18.11 -18.15 1.90
C GLU A 313 -18.87 -16.97 1.25
N ARG A 314 -19.37 -17.17 0.03
CA ARG A 314 -20.22 -16.18 -0.65
C ARG A 314 -21.55 -16.02 0.06
N GLU A 315 -22.20 -17.12 0.44
CA GLU A 315 -23.48 -17.07 1.16
C GLU A 315 -23.31 -16.48 2.57
N GLU A 316 -22.22 -16.83 3.28
CA GLU A 316 -21.88 -16.20 4.56
C GLU A 316 -21.71 -14.67 4.43
N TYR A 317 -21.04 -14.22 3.36
CA TYR A 317 -20.87 -12.79 3.10
C TYR A 317 -22.20 -12.10 2.75
N LYS A 318 -23.08 -12.74 1.98
CA LYS A 318 -24.41 -12.16 1.67
C LYS A 318 -25.24 -11.94 2.93
N ILE A 319 -25.27 -12.92 3.83
CA ILE A 319 -25.97 -12.81 5.12
C ILE A 319 -25.39 -11.63 5.92
N PHE A 320 -24.06 -11.57 6.05
CA PHE A 320 -23.39 -10.45 6.72
C PHE A 320 -23.72 -9.10 6.07
N GLN A 321 -23.72 -9.03 4.74
CA GLN A 321 -23.99 -7.80 4.01
C GLN A 321 -25.44 -7.33 4.19
N GLU A 322 -26.39 -8.25 4.24
CA GLU A 322 -27.80 -7.96 4.51
C GLU A 322 -27.99 -7.44 5.94
N GLU A 323 -27.44 -8.14 6.94
CA GLU A 323 -27.44 -7.71 8.34
C GLU A 323 -26.82 -6.31 8.48
N TYR A 324 -25.68 -6.06 7.82
CA TYR A 324 -25.01 -4.76 7.82
C TYR A 324 -25.85 -3.65 7.17
N ARG A 325 -26.53 -3.93 6.06
CA ARG A 325 -27.43 -2.95 5.41
C ARG A 325 -28.61 -2.60 6.30
N ASN A 326 -29.16 -3.58 7.02
CA ASN A 326 -30.31 -3.39 7.91
C ASN A 326 -29.99 -2.48 9.11
N LEU A 327 -28.71 -2.35 9.49
CA LEU A 327 -28.28 -1.39 10.52
C LEU A 327 -28.61 0.08 10.17
N LYS A 328 -28.82 0.40 8.88
CA LYS A 328 -29.24 1.74 8.45
C LYS A 328 -30.63 2.13 8.97
N ASN A 329 -31.47 1.16 9.34
CA ASN A 329 -32.81 1.39 9.86
C ASN A 329 -32.83 1.60 11.39
N ILE A 330 -31.69 1.46 12.06
CA ILE A 330 -31.53 1.65 13.51
C ILE A 330 -31.15 3.10 13.81
N ILE A 331 -31.58 3.59 14.97
CA ILE A 331 -31.22 4.91 15.53
C ILE A 331 -29.68 5.02 15.60
N SER A 332 -29.15 6.19 15.24
CA SER A 332 -27.69 6.42 15.10
C SER A 332 -26.87 6.05 16.34
N THR A 333 -27.40 6.26 17.54
CA THR A 333 -26.73 5.96 18.82
C THR A 333 -26.56 4.47 19.08
N GLU A 334 -27.50 3.63 18.64
CA GLU A 334 -27.44 2.17 18.80
C GLU A 334 -26.76 1.49 17.62
N ARG A 335 -26.75 2.13 16.45
CA ARG A 335 -26.15 1.62 15.22
C ARG A 335 -24.67 1.23 15.38
N GLU A 336 -23.86 2.07 16.00
CA GLU A 336 -22.42 1.78 16.17
C GLU A 336 -22.20 0.56 17.07
N LYS A 337 -23.02 0.41 18.13
CA LYS A 337 -22.98 -0.76 19.01
C LYS A 337 -23.37 -2.04 18.26
N GLU A 338 -24.47 -2.01 17.51
CA GLU A 338 -24.93 -3.17 16.72
C GLU A 338 -23.95 -3.52 15.60
N LYS A 339 -23.31 -2.51 14.98
CA LYS A 339 -22.22 -2.71 14.01
C LYS A 339 -21.04 -3.46 14.63
N GLU A 340 -20.58 -3.01 15.80
CA GLU A 340 -19.49 -3.69 16.51
C GLU A 340 -19.88 -5.13 16.87
N ILE A 341 -21.09 -5.37 17.36
CA ILE A 341 -21.58 -6.72 17.69
C ILE A 341 -21.54 -7.62 16.46
N LEU A 342 -22.04 -7.15 15.31
CA LEU A 342 -22.03 -7.89 14.05
C LEU A 342 -20.60 -8.24 13.62
N PHE A 343 -19.70 -7.27 13.66
CA PHE A 343 -18.30 -7.45 13.27
C PHE A 343 -17.57 -8.42 14.19
N LEU A 344 -17.76 -8.33 15.51
CA LEU A 344 -17.16 -9.26 16.46
C LEU A 344 -17.69 -10.68 16.30
N LYS A 345 -19.01 -10.87 16.13
CA LYS A 345 -19.60 -12.20 15.94
C LYS A 345 -19.06 -12.87 14.68
N SER A 346 -19.09 -12.16 13.55
CA SER A 346 -18.58 -12.66 12.27
C SER A 346 -17.07 -12.96 12.34
N TYR A 347 -16.29 -12.08 12.98
CA TYR A 347 -14.86 -12.28 13.12
C TYR A 347 -14.48 -13.44 14.05
N ILE A 348 -15.19 -13.63 15.17
CA ILE A 348 -15.01 -14.82 16.04
C ILE A 348 -15.33 -16.10 15.26
N LYS A 349 -16.41 -16.11 14.46
CA LYS A 349 -16.76 -17.25 13.60
C LYS A 349 -15.63 -17.54 12.60
N TYR A 350 -15.08 -16.51 11.97
CA TYR A 350 -13.94 -16.61 11.06
C TYR A 350 -12.70 -17.20 11.74
N LEU A 351 -12.32 -16.70 12.93
CA LEU A 351 -11.15 -17.20 13.66
C LEU A 351 -11.26 -18.70 13.98
N ARG A 352 -12.44 -19.13 14.44
CA ARG A 352 -12.73 -20.54 14.76
C ARG A 352 -12.72 -21.43 13.52
N LYS A 353 -13.41 -21.02 12.45
CA LYS A 353 -13.51 -21.78 11.19
C LYS A 353 -12.13 -22.05 10.58
N ASN A 354 -11.19 -21.12 10.74
CA ASN A 354 -9.84 -21.21 10.19
C ASN A 354 -8.81 -21.78 11.18
N ASN A 355 -9.22 -22.29 12.35
CA ASN A 355 -8.33 -22.83 13.39
C ASN A 355 -7.19 -21.87 13.77
N ILE A 356 -7.46 -20.56 13.74
CA ILE A 356 -6.46 -19.55 14.09
C ILE A 356 -6.35 -19.53 15.62
N LYS A 357 -5.23 -20.07 16.15
CA LYS A 357 -4.93 -20.09 17.59
C LYS A 357 -4.96 -18.67 18.14
N SER A 358 -6.06 -18.31 18.81
CA SER A 358 -6.34 -16.92 19.19
C SER A 358 -7.30 -16.85 20.38
N GLU A 359 -7.25 -17.85 21.26
CA GLU A 359 -8.18 -18.03 22.38
C GLU A 359 -8.20 -16.82 23.31
N GLU A 360 -7.05 -16.20 23.54
CA GLU A 360 -6.94 -14.93 24.27
C GLU A 360 -7.68 -13.80 23.56
N LEU A 361 -7.52 -13.68 22.24
CA LEU A 361 -8.18 -12.69 21.40
C LEU A 361 -9.71 -12.88 21.42
N ILE A 362 -10.15 -14.13 21.23
CA ILE A 362 -11.56 -14.53 21.28
C ILE A 362 -12.15 -14.24 22.66
N SER A 363 -11.38 -14.47 23.74
CA SER A 363 -11.80 -14.14 25.10
C SER A 363 -12.05 -12.64 25.26
N LYS A 364 -11.14 -11.79 24.77
CA LYS A 364 -11.30 -10.32 24.78
C LYS A 364 -12.55 -9.88 24.01
N PHE A 365 -12.82 -10.45 22.83
CA PHE A 365 -14.02 -10.12 22.07
C PHE A 365 -15.31 -10.61 22.74
N LYS A 366 -15.29 -11.81 23.34
CA LYS A 366 -16.43 -12.31 24.12
C LYS A 366 -16.72 -11.44 25.33
N GLN A 367 -15.68 -10.95 26.03
CA GLN A 367 -15.84 -10.02 27.13
C GLN A 367 -16.56 -8.74 26.65
N LYS A 368 -16.16 -8.18 25.49
CA LYS A 368 -16.88 -7.05 24.89
C LYS A 368 -18.33 -7.35 24.55
N LEU A 369 -18.61 -8.53 24.00
CA LEU A 369 -19.99 -8.96 23.75
C LEU A 369 -20.80 -9.14 25.04
N THR A 370 -20.17 -9.54 26.16
CA THR A 370 -20.80 -9.56 27.48
C THR A 370 -21.08 -8.15 28.00
N GLU A 371 -20.14 -7.21 27.85
CA GLU A 371 -20.36 -5.78 28.19
C GLU A 371 -21.52 -5.18 27.40
N PHE A 372 -21.71 -5.61 26.14
CA PHE A 372 -22.85 -5.20 25.32
C PHE A 372 -24.17 -5.89 25.66
N GLY A 373 -24.18 -6.88 26.55
CA GLY A 373 -25.37 -7.64 26.96
C GLY A 373 -25.76 -8.78 26.02
N VAL A 374 -24.91 -9.11 25.04
CA VAL A 374 -25.20 -10.11 24.00
C VAL A 374 -24.95 -11.53 24.48
N ILE A 375 -23.95 -11.73 25.35
CA ILE A 375 -23.54 -13.06 25.86
C ILE A 375 -23.50 -13.01 27.39
N LYS A 376 -24.12 -14.00 28.04
CA LYS A 376 -24.04 -14.17 29.50
C LYS A 376 -22.84 -15.04 29.89
N THR A 377 -22.08 -14.60 30.89
CA THR A 377 -21.05 -15.43 31.54
C THR A 377 -21.72 -16.37 32.54
N ILE A 378 -21.63 -17.68 32.29
CA ILE A 378 -22.08 -18.69 33.23
C ILE A 378 -20.96 -18.87 34.27
N LYS A 379 -21.28 -18.68 35.56
CA LYS A 379 -20.31 -18.95 36.63
C LYS A 379 -20.01 -20.45 36.66
N ASN A 380 -18.72 -20.80 36.66
CA ASN A 380 -18.27 -22.20 36.78
C ASN A 380 -18.36 -22.70 38.25
N SER A 381 -19.40 -22.28 38.96
CA SER A 381 -19.69 -22.63 40.33
C SER A 381 -21.18 -22.96 40.40
N TYR A 382 -21.49 -24.25 40.40
CA TYR A 382 -22.82 -24.74 40.68
C TYR A 382 -22.82 -25.27 42.12
N LYS A 383 -23.63 -24.66 42.99
CA LYS A 383 -23.98 -25.28 44.28
C LYS A 383 -25.05 -26.30 43.98
N SER A 384 -24.67 -27.56 44.01
CA SER A 384 -25.58 -28.67 43.80
C SER A 384 -26.34 -28.92 45.09
N GLU A 385 -27.63 -28.57 45.17
CA GLU A 385 -28.47 -28.85 46.33
C GLU A 385 -28.96 -30.30 46.30
N GLY A 386 -28.56 -31.09 47.29
CA GLY A 386 -28.94 -32.51 47.43
C GLY A 386 -28.07 -33.25 48.45
N ALA A 387 -28.61 -34.31 49.05
CA ALA A 387 -27.84 -35.24 49.87
C ALA A 387 -27.11 -36.23 48.96
N TYR A 388 -25.82 -36.01 48.72
CA TYR A 388 -24.99 -36.91 47.89
C TYR A 388 -24.57 -38.12 48.72
N VAL A 389 -25.13 -39.29 48.41
CA VAL A 389 -24.65 -40.56 48.97
C VAL A 389 -23.49 -41.04 48.12
N LYS A 390 -22.30 -41.14 48.71
CA LYS A 390 -21.11 -41.71 48.07
C LYS A 390 -21.39 -43.20 47.78
N LYS A 391 -21.65 -43.54 46.52
CA LYS A 391 -21.81 -44.94 46.10
C LYS A 391 -20.43 -45.57 46.00
N GLU A 392 -20.06 -46.40 46.97
CA GLU A 392 -18.85 -47.22 46.87
C GLU A 392 -19.01 -48.19 45.70
N TRP A 393 -18.21 -48.00 44.66
CA TRP A 393 -18.14 -48.91 43.53
C TRP A 393 -17.39 -50.16 43.98
N LYS A 394 -18.14 -51.20 44.38
CA LYS A 394 -17.57 -52.52 44.62
C LYS A 394 -17.31 -53.17 43.27
N PHE A 395 -16.04 -53.29 42.89
CA PHE A 395 -15.62 -54.21 41.84
C PHE A 395 -16.08 -55.62 42.24
N GLN A 396 -17.02 -56.19 41.50
CA GLN A 396 -17.27 -57.62 41.54
C GLN A 396 -16.08 -58.30 40.85
N LYS A 397 -15.44 -59.19 41.60
CA LYS A 397 -14.22 -59.90 41.25
C LYS A 397 -14.50 -61.03 40.26
#